data_AF-A0A1X2FZC9-F1
#
_entry.id   AF-A0A1X2FZC9-F1
#
_cell.length_a   1.000
_cell.length_b   1.000
_cell.length_c   1.000
_cell.angle_alpha   90.00
_cell.angle_beta   90.00
_cell.angle_gamma   90.00
#
_symmetry.space_group_name_H-M   'P 1'
#
loop_
_entity.id
_entity.type
_entity.pdbx_description
1 polymer ?
#
loop_
_entity_poly.entity_id
_entity_poly.type
_entity_poly.pdbx_seq_one_letter_code
_entity_poly.pdbx_strand_id
1 'polypeptide(L)' 'MSNDKITLSSFPSTRTEALTMLYLEKQDLSHISPEELVEKYLEIEGKINQTFSKHSKKAFS' A
#
# COMPACT_ATOMS: atom_id res chain seq x y z
N MET A 1 -7.40 17.17 -32.05
CA MET A 1 -7.11 15.89 -31.37
C MET A 1 -6.78 16.26 -29.93
N SER A 2 -7.63 15.81 -29.00
CA SER A 2 -7.66 16.24 -27.60
C SER A 2 -6.34 15.94 -26.88
N ASN A 3 -5.90 16.88 -26.04
CA ASN A 3 -4.87 16.63 -25.03
C ASN A 3 -5.45 15.65 -24.02
N ASP A 4 -5.36 14.35 -24.31
CA ASP A 4 -5.62 13.31 -23.33
C ASP A 4 -4.56 13.47 -22.25
N LYS A 5 -4.97 14.11 -21.15
CA LYS A 5 -4.18 14.20 -19.94
C LYS A 5 -3.99 12.76 -19.47
N ILE A 6 -2.89 12.12 -19.89
CA ILE A 6 -2.50 10.79 -19.43
C ILE A 6 -2.25 10.93 -17.93
N THR A 7 -3.29 10.75 -17.13
CA THR A 7 -3.15 10.44 -15.72
C THR A 7 -2.60 9.04 -15.69
N LEU A 8 -1.27 8.93 -15.71
CA LEU A 8 -0.59 7.73 -15.28
C LEU A 8 -1.05 7.55 -13.82
N SER A 9 -2.11 6.76 -13.61
CA SER A 9 -2.41 6.16 -12.32
C SER A 9 -1.28 5.19 -12.06
N SER A 10 -0.13 5.75 -11.68
CA SER A 10 1.08 5.02 -11.37
C SER A 10 0.75 4.14 -10.20
N PHE A 11 0.41 2.89 -10.47
CA PHE A 11 0.32 1.87 -9.45
C PHE A 11 1.76 1.61 -9.01
N PRO A 12 2.15 1.78 -7.73
CA PRO A 12 1.41 2.30 -6.55
C PRO A 12 1.40 3.84 -6.42
N SER A 13 0.28 4.42 -5.93
CA SER A 13 0.05 5.87 -5.86
C SER A 13 0.67 6.51 -4.61
N THR A 14 0.86 5.72 -3.56
CA THR A 14 1.45 6.18 -2.29
C THR A 14 2.60 5.31 -1.83
N ARG A 15 3.47 5.88 -0.97
CA ARG A 15 4.57 5.14 -0.34
C ARG A 15 4.05 3.96 0.50
N THR A 16 2.88 4.10 1.12
CA THR A 16 2.26 3.04 1.91
C THR A 16 1.80 1.90 1.00
N GLU A 17 1.05 2.20 -0.06
CA GLU A 17 0.60 1.20 -1.04
C GLU A 17 1.80 0.44 -1.64
N ALA A 18 2.87 1.15 -2.00
CA ALA A 18 4.09 0.55 -2.54
C ALA A 18 4.72 -0.46 -1.58
N LEU A 19 4.82 -0.11 -0.31
CA LEU A 19 5.38 -0.98 0.73
C LEU A 19 4.46 -2.17 1.03
N THR A 20 3.14 -1.96 1.03
CA THR A 20 2.14 -3.03 1.19
C THR A 20 2.27 -4.05 0.06
N MET A 21 2.29 -3.60 -1.19
CA MET A 21 2.43 -4.46 -2.35
C MET A 21 3.75 -5.23 -2.35
N LEU A 22 4.88 -4.55 -2.08
CA LEU A 22 6.20 -5.18 -2.00
C LEU A 22 6.27 -6.24 -0.89
N TYR A 23 5.57 -6.01 0.22
CA TYR A 23 5.50 -6.98 1.32
C TYR A 23 4.67 -8.19 0.92
N LEU A 24 3.50 -7.99 0.32
CA LEU A 24 2.61 -9.06 -0.15
C LEU A 24 3.24 -9.91 -1.25
N GLU A 25 3.98 -9.30 -2.19
CA GLU A 25 4.69 -9.99 -3.26
C GLU A 25 5.69 -11.04 -2.74
N LYS A 26 6.28 -10.80 -1.57
CA LYS A 26 7.23 -11.72 -0.94
C LYS A 26 6.57 -12.84 -0.15
N GLN A 27 5.24 -12.85 -0.06
CA GLN A 27 4.49 -13.88 0.65
C GLN A 27 3.90 -14.90 -0.32
N ASP A 28 3.72 -16.12 0.17
CA ASP A 28 2.91 -17.09 -0.53
C ASP A 28 1.43 -16.74 -0.35
N LEU A 29 0.78 -16.34 -1.44
CA LEU A 29 -0.63 -15.97 -1.52
C LEU A 29 -1.45 -17.01 -2.31
N SER A 30 -0.86 -18.16 -2.65
CA SER A 30 -1.54 -19.19 -3.46
C SER A 30 -2.70 -19.87 -2.73
N HIS A 31 -2.74 -19.76 -1.40
CA HIS A 31 -3.71 -20.43 -0.53
C HIS A 31 -4.78 -19.50 0.07
N ILE A 32 -4.80 -18.22 -0.29
CA ILE A 32 -5.79 -17.27 0.24
C ILE A 32 -6.86 -16.92 -0.79
N SER A 33 -8.08 -16.68 -0.31
CA SER A 33 -9.17 -16.21 -1.16
C SER A 33 -8.98 -14.73 -1.58
N PRO A 34 -9.66 -14.28 -2.63
CA PRO A 34 -9.66 -12.86 -3.00
C PRO A 34 -10.12 -11.94 -1.86
N GLU A 35 -11.11 -12.35 -1.07
CA GLU A 35 -11.59 -11.60 0.09
C GLU A 35 -10.51 -11.51 1.17
N GLU A 36 -9.85 -12.63 1.49
CA GLU A 36 -8.75 -12.68 2.45
C GLU A 36 -7.55 -11.84 1.98
N LEU A 37 -7.29 -11.79 0.66
CA LEU A 37 -6.26 -10.92 0.09
C LEU A 37 -6.56 -9.44 0.35
N VAL A 38 -7.81 -9.02 0.17
CA VAL A 38 -8.25 -7.64 0.44
C VAL A 38 -8.09 -7.31 1.92
N GLU A 39 -8.55 -8.18 2.81
CA GLU A 39 -8.40 -7.99 4.26
C GLU A 39 -6.93 -7.89 4.66
N LYS A 40 -6.08 -8.76 4.13
CA LYS A 40 -4.65 -8.77 4.39
C LYS A 40 -3.95 -7.50 3.89
N TYR A 41 -4.34 -7.03 2.71
CA TYR A 41 -3.86 -5.77 2.16
C TYR A 41 -4.17 -4.60 3.10
N LEU A 42 -5.43 -4.45 3.50
CA LEU A 42 -5.88 -3.37 4.38
C LEU A 42 -5.20 -3.42 5.75
N GLU A 43 -5.01 -4.62 6.28
CA GLU A 43 -4.31 -4.84 7.56
C GLU A 43 -2.85 -4.34 7.49
N ILE A 44 -2.11 -4.77 6.46
CA ILE A 44 -0.69 -4.42 6.28
C ILE A 44 -0.55 -2.92 6.01
N GLU A 45 -1.37 -2.38 5.12
CA GLU A 45 -1.40 -0.95 4.81
C GLU A 45 -1.65 -0.12 6.08
N GLY A 46 -2.62 -0.53 6.90
CA GLY A 46 -2.90 0.10 8.19
C GLY A 46 -1.70 0.09 9.13
N LYS A 47 -0.99 -1.04 9.24
CA LYS A 47 0.24 -1.16 10.07
C LYS A 47 1.36 -0.25 9.57
N ILE A 48 1.56 -0.16 8.26
CA ILE A 48 2.57 0.72 7.65
C ILE A 48 2.23 2.19 7.92
N ASN A 49 0.98 2.60 7.71
CA ASN A 49 0.50 3.95 8.00
C ASN A 49 0.66 4.33 9.48
N GLN A 50 0.33 3.42 10.39
CA GLN A 50 0.57 3.64 11.83
C GLN A 50 2.06 3.81 12.14
N THR A 51 2.92 3.05 11.47
CA THR A 51 4.38 3.13 11.63
C THR A 51 4.90 4.49 11.17
N PHE A 52 4.48 4.98 10.00
CA PHE A 52 4.80 6.33 9.54
C PHE A 52 4.33 7.40 10.53
N SER A 53 3.09 7.27 11.03
CA SER A 53 2.50 8.21 12.00
C SER A 53 3.25 8.24 13.33
N LYS A 54 3.77 7.09 13.79
CA LYS A 54 4.61 7.02 15.00
C LYS A 54 5.96 7.71 14.79
N HIS A 55 6.58 7.51 13.62
CA HIS A 55 7.86 8.13 13.29
C HIS A 55 7.74 9.65 13.09
N SER A 56 6.65 10.13 12.50
CA SER A 56 6.40 11.57 12.39
C SER A 56 6.22 12.21 13.76
N LYS A 57 5.42 11.62 14.66
CA LYS A 57 5.22 12.13 16.03
C LYS A 57 6.52 12.15 16.85
N LYS A 58 7.41 11.19 16.65
CA LYS A 58 8.70 11.12 17.34
C LYS A 58 9.71 12.16 16.85
N ALA A 59 9.55 12.71 15.65
CA ALA A 59 10.42 13.75 15.11
C ALA A 59 10.09 15.16 15.64
N PHE A 60 8.93 15.34 16.30
CA PHE A 60 8.46 16.61 16.84
C PHE A 60 8.29 16.59 18.38
N SER A 61 8.81 15.56 19.05
CA SER A 61 8.85 15.41 20.52
C SER A 61 10.30 15.43 21.00
#